data_AF-A0AA85FFA6-F1
#
_entry.id   AF-A0AA85FFA6-F1
#
_cell.length_a   1.000
_cell.length_b   1.000
_cell.length_c   1.000
_cell.angle_alpha   90.00
_cell.angle_beta   90.00
_cell.angle_gamma   90.00
#
_symmetry.space_group_name_H-M   'P 1'
#
loop_
_entity.id
_entity.type
_entity.pdbx_description
1 polymer ?
#
loop_
_entity_poly.entity_id
_entity_poly.type
_entity_poly.pdbx_seq_one_letter_code
_entity_poly.pdbx_strand_id
1 'polypeptide(L)'
;MKSRDAGITTSPGLLFTPPSRNLDKPTYHGVSILSEDTDLNDLVRSRKQRDQNNGFSNYFLFGKHFPCSVSNIPNLILISSIIVCFVLVASYLVLKDHHGEVGKMADVQKLLCRSSGDYNNSLTKGLHRCLHEDDLTASLWVLGILYDILSRYAGEFYCKVGVLTSPRLDVSSAERLVEHSLQMKGWPTFSKTDFRRVWDNTLYVLLHVGKAHFSLVAVDVSKSELGPLNRVIQITELESLKPYFPGVCRLRRCFQWFAGVCVAFFWVVLVCLIIFGVCYGVYLLRCKKLRALERQNCRVRELVAEVVYLLQDQLRENEANANQPPYVPVYMIRERLRQKHHDLDRLWPEVTRYVYEVETCIGVQEWRGVGETWQWQSGTGWQGSALMDTSQKPSFIVPPTECLKIRNMFSTESIDERGRKRIKRELLKKLAPCGPILHIGLDSVGTNGLVYIKCGDPETAGRVFHSIHANYFDGRLLTVKFLRDNKYCLRFPEAHSIKQPLQIEDFE
;
A
#
# COMPACT_ATOMS: atom_id res chain seq x y z
N MET A 1 66.66 -17.33 -14.68
CA MET A 1 66.57 -15.86 -14.78
C MET A 1 66.04 -15.29 -13.48
N LYS A 2 66.78 -14.36 -12.86
CA LYS A 2 66.40 -13.57 -11.67
C LYS A 2 67.31 -12.33 -11.70
N SER A 3 66.74 -11.16 -11.46
CA SER A 3 67.49 -9.94 -11.14
C SER A 3 66.85 -9.32 -9.91
N ARG A 4 67.67 -8.85 -8.97
CA ARG A 4 67.24 -8.31 -7.68
C ARG A 4 68.35 -7.44 -7.09
N ASP A 5 67.93 -6.47 -6.27
CA ASP A 5 68.77 -5.66 -5.37
C ASP A 5 69.72 -4.68 -6.13
N ALA A 6 70.08 -3.49 -5.63
CA ALA A 6 69.75 -2.73 -4.42
C ALA A 6 69.55 -1.23 -4.80
N GLY A 7 69.30 -0.24 -3.93
CA GLY A 7 69.22 -0.16 -2.46
C GLY A 7 68.50 1.15 -2.04
N ILE A 8 67.97 1.32 -0.82
CA ILE A 8 68.64 1.65 0.47
C ILE A 8 68.30 3.10 0.93
N THR A 9 67.32 3.18 1.84
CA THR A 9 67.05 4.13 2.95
C THR A 9 67.69 5.52 3.05
N THR A 10 66.88 6.51 3.47
CA THR A 10 67.08 7.23 4.77
C THR A 10 65.83 7.96 5.28
N SER A 11 65.71 8.07 6.62
CA SER A 11 64.70 8.81 7.43
C SER A 11 65.20 8.81 8.91
N PRO A 12 64.62 9.49 9.95
CA PRO A 12 63.35 10.24 10.06
C PRO A 12 63.61 11.72 10.51
N GLY A 13 62.72 12.53 11.13
CA GLY A 13 61.37 12.36 11.70
C GLY A 13 60.83 13.63 12.41
N LEU A 14 59.80 13.47 13.27
CA LEU A 14 59.02 14.47 14.05
C LEU A 14 58.01 15.31 13.22
N LEU A 15 56.68 15.33 13.45
CA LEU A 15 55.78 15.48 14.62
C LEU A 15 55.51 16.93 15.07
N PHE A 16 54.25 17.41 14.88
CA PHE A 16 53.39 18.06 15.90
C PHE A 16 51.98 18.40 15.34
N THR A 17 50.95 18.46 16.21
CA THR A 17 49.54 18.85 15.94
C THR A 17 48.84 19.27 17.26
N PRO A 18 47.60 19.85 17.29
CA PRO A 18 46.81 20.48 16.23
C PRO A 18 46.78 22.04 16.40
N PRO A 19 45.80 22.80 16.98
CA PRO A 19 44.40 22.57 17.39
C PRO A 19 43.33 23.48 16.71
N SER A 20 42.06 23.01 16.79
CA SER A 20 40.74 23.68 16.66
C SER A 20 40.55 25.16 16.21
N ARG A 21 39.55 25.36 15.33
CA ARG A 21 38.44 26.32 15.57
C ARG A 21 37.18 25.97 14.75
N ASN A 22 36.03 25.89 15.42
CA ASN A 22 34.72 26.03 14.77
C ASN A 22 34.38 27.53 14.68
N LEU A 23 33.68 27.98 13.63
CA LEU A 23 32.79 29.13 13.72
C LEU A 23 31.74 29.15 12.57
N ASP A 24 30.47 29.02 12.97
CA ASP A 24 29.25 29.70 12.52
C ASP A 24 28.84 29.86 11.04
N LYS A 25 27.56 29.52 10.80
CA LYS A 25 26.73 30.09 9.74
C LYS A 25 26.38 31.55 10.03
N PRO A 26 26.25 32.38 8.98
CA PRO A 26 25.25 33.45 8.95
C PRO A 26 24.08 33.09 8.02
N THR A 27 22.85 33.25 8.51
CA THR A 27 21.64 33.33 7.67
C THR A 27 21.54 34.75 7.08
N TYR A 28 21.13 34.90 5.82
CA TYR A 28 20.74 36.21 5.28
C TYR A 28 19.41 36.16 4.52
N HIS A 29 18.67 37.26 4.61
CA HIS A 29 17.31 37.44 4.08
C HIS A 29 17.29 38.03 2.66
N GLY A 30 16.13 37.88 1.99
CA GLY A 30 15.55 38.93 1.15
C GLY A 30 16.21 39.20 -0.20
N VAL A 31 15.72 38.54 -1.25
CA VAL A 31 16.01 38.95 -2.64
C VAL A 31 15.23 40.23 -2.97
N SER A 32 15.93 41.29 -3.39
CA SER A 32 15.32 42.54 -3.85
C SER A 32 14.55 42.35 -5.16
N ILE A 33 13.32 42.87 -5.23
CA ILE A 33 12.47 42.88 -6.44
C ILE A 33 12.29 44.33 -6.96
N LEU A 34 13.39 45.09 -7.01
CA LEU A 34 13.46 46.38 -7.68
C LEU A 34 14.64 46.39 -8.66
N SER A 35 14.35 46.61 -9.94
CA SER A 35 15.40 46.70 -10.97
C SER A 35 16.03 48.09 -10.95
N GLU A 36 17.33 48.12 -10.72
CA GLU A 36 18.21 49.10 -11.33
C GLU A 36 18.45 48.69 -12.80
N ASP A 37 18.99 49.60 -13.61
CA ASP A 37 19.10 49.42 -15.06
C ASP A 37 20.57 49.13 -15.45
N THR A 38 20.79 48.03 -16.16
CA THR A 38 22.02 47.77 -16.91
C THR A 38 21.66 47.13 -18.23
N ASP A 39 21.52 47.96 -19.27
CA ASP A 39 21.42 47.49 -20.64
C ASP A 39 22.81 47.10 -21.15
N LEU A 40 23.01 45.81 -21.42
CA LEU A 40 24.16 45.34 -22.20
C LEU A 40 23.68 44.29 -23.21
N ASN A 41 23.97 44.54 -24.49
CA ASN A 41 23.82 43.51 -25.52
C ASN A 41 24.86 42.42 -25.28
N ASP A 42 24.47 41.15 -25.45
CA ASP A 42 25.45 40.15 -25.90
C ASP A 42 24.80 39.09 -26.79
N LEU A 43 25.61 38.55 -27.70
CA LEU A 43 25.16 37.77 -28.86
C LEU A 43 25.42 36.27 -28.69
N VAL A 44 24.42 35.50 -29.14
CA VAL A 44 24.49 34.13 -29.66
C VAL A 44 25.90 33.51 -29.76
N ARG A 45 26.23 32.55 -28.87
CA ARG A 45 26.89 31.31 -29.33
C ARG A 45 26.69 30.07 -28.46
N SER A 46 26.22 29.02 -29.14
CA SER A 46 26.44 27.58 -28.90
C SER A 46 26.62 27.02 -27.48
N ARG A 47 25.65 26.21 -27.05
CA ARG A 47 25.98 24.87 -26.53
C ARG A 47 24.97 23.80 -26.98
N LYS A 48 25.22 23.23 -28.16
CA LYS A 48 24.54 22.01 -28.63
C LYS A 48 25.07 20.79 -27.86
N GLN A 49 24.31 19.69 -27.89
CA GLN A 49 24.69 18.30 -27.55
C GLN A 49 24.47 17.83 -26.10
N ARG A 50 23.21 17.47 -25.81
CA ARG A 50 22.83 16.10 -25.43
C ARG A 50 21.31 15.89 -25.61
N ASP A 51 20.95 15.02 -26.53
CA ASP A 51 19.59 14.52 -26.75
C ASP A 51 19.40 13.18 -26.01
N GLN A 52 18.13 12.87 -25.68
CA GLN A 52 17.60 11.54 -25.28
C GLN A 52 18.21 10.94 -23.98
N ASN A 53 17.44 10.37 -23.04
CA ASN A 53 16.07 9.88 -23.04
C ASN A 53 15.44 10.05 -21.64
N ASN A 54 14.11 10.16 -21.56
CA ASN A 54 13.40 9.90 -20.30
C ASN A 54 11.96 9.38 -20.55
N GLY A 55 11.85 8.21 -21.17
CA GLY A 55 10.57 7.49 -21.33
C GLY A 55 10.16 6.80 -20.03
N PHE A 56 8.91 6.98 -19.60
CA PHE A 56 8.39 6.36 -18.38
C PHE A 56 8.35 4.83 -18.48
N SER A 57 8.82 4.12 -17.45
CA SER A 57 8.89 2.66 -17.43
C SER A 57 7.54 2.00 -17.13
N ASN A 58 7.22 0.92 -17.85
CA ASN A 58 6.09 0.04 -17.54
C ASN A 58 6.31 -1.39 -18.06
N TYR A 59 6.73 -2.28 -17.16
CA TYR A 59 6.54 -3.75 -17.11
C TYR A 59 7.05 -4.69 -18.24
N PHE A 60 7.46 -5.89 -17.80
CA PHE A 60 7.96 -7.06 -18.56
C PHE A 60 9.29 -6.82 -19.32
N LEU A 61 10.30 -7.67 -19.17
CA LEU A 61 10.26 -9.14 -19.26
C LEU A 61 11.12 -9.90 -18.22
N PHE A 62 10.97 -11.23 -18.25
CA PHE A 62 11.74 -12.22 -17.47
C PHE A 62 13.25 -12.22 -17.78
N GLY A 63 14.08 -12.56 -16.78
CA GLY A 63 15.30 -13.35 -17.01
C GLY A 63 16.56 -12.96 -16.24
N LYS A 64 16.93 -13.80 -15.26
CA LYS A 64 18.29 -14.02 -14.70
C LYS A 64 19.14 -12.78 -14.35
N HIS A 65 19.37 -12.53 -13.06
CA HIS A 65 20.53 -13.00 -12.26
C HIS A 65 20.50 -12.37 -10.86
N PHE A 66 20.97 -13.09 -9.83
CA PHE A 66 21.21 -12.51 -8.50
C PHE A 66 22.40 -11.54 -8.56
N PRO A 67 22.35 -10.42 -7.82
CA PRO A 67 22.98 -10.41 -6.50
C PRO A 67 22.07 -9.89 -5.37
N CYS A 68 22.58 -9.95 -4.14
CA CYS A 68 21.86 -9.63 -2.90
C CYS A 68 21.95 -8.13 -2.53
N SER A 69 20.88 -7.53 -1.97
CA SER A 69 20.94 -6.83 -0.67
C SER A 69 19.56 -6.34 -0.14
N VAL A 70 19.46 -6.14 1.18
CA VAL A 70 18.45 -5.35 1.94
C VAL A 70 16.93 -5.57 1.73
N SER A 71 16.43 -6.80 1.55
CA SER A 71 14.97 -7.08 1.67
C SER A 71 14.59 -8.24 2.60
N ASN A 72 15.50 -9.19 2.86
CA ASN A 72 15.19 -10.43 3.59
C ASN A 72 15.30 -10.35 5.13
N ILE A 73 15.66 -9.19 5.69
CA ILE A 73 15.86 -9.00 7.15
C ILE A 73 14.61 -9.40 7.98
N PRO A 74 13.38 -8.90 7.71
CA PRO A 74 12.21 -9.29 8.51
C PRO A 74 11.88 -10.79 8.40
N ASN A 75 12.10 -11.39 7.23
CA ASN A 75 11.89 -12.83 7.04
C ASN A 75 12.87 -13.68 7.87
N LEU A 76 14.14 -13.25 7.96
CA LEU A 76 15.15 -13.92 8.77
C LEU A 76 14.83 -13.86 10.27
N ILE A 77 14.34 -12.71 10.76
CA ILE A 77 13.92 -12.51 12.16
C ILE A 77 12.69 -13.35 12.48
N LEU A 78 11.73 -13.45 11.56
CA LEU A 78 10.55 -14.30 11.74
C LEU A 78 10.93 -15.79 11.82
N ILE A 79 11.85 -16.25 10.95
CA ILE A 79 12.35 -17.64 10.96
C ILE A 79 13.13 -17.93 12.25
N SER A 80 14.02 -17.05 12.70
CA SER A 80 14.78 -17.28 13.94
C SER A 80 13.88 -17.27 15.18
N SER A 81 12.87 -16.40 15.23
CA SER A 81 11.86 -16.39 16.30
C SER A 81 11.07 -17.70 16.36
N ILE A 82 10.66 -18.25 15.21
CA ILE A 82 9.94 -19.53 15.15
C ILE A 82 10.83 -20.68 15.64
N ILE A 83 12.11 -20.71 15.26
CA ILE A 83 13.07 -21.73 15.70
C ILE A 83 13.29 -21.65 17.23
N VAL A 84 13.49 -20.46 17.79
CA VAL A 84 13.65 -20.28 19.24
C VAL A 84 12.40 -20.72 20.01
N CYS A 85 11.21 -20.35 19.54
CA CYS A 85 9.96 -20.82 20.14
C CYS A 85 9.82 -22.35 20.09
N PHE A 86 10.20 -22.99 18.98
CA PHE A 86 10.17 -24.45 18.86
C PHE A 86 11.14 -25.14 19.82
N VAL A 87 12.38 -24.62 19.95
CA VAL A 87 13.37 -25.13 20.90
C VAL A 87 12.89 -24.98 22.35
N LEU A 88 12.32 -23.83 22.73
CA LEU A 88 11.78 -23.60 24.08
C LEU A 88 10.62 -24.54 24.41
N VAL A 89 9.70 -24.79 23.45
CA VAL A 89 8.61 -25.76 23.61
C VAL A 89 9.15 -27.19 23.77
N ALA A 90 10.14 -27.58 22.96
CA ALA A 90 10.77 -28.89 23.07
C ALA A 90 11.48 -29.08 24.43
N SER A 91 12.26 -28.10 24.89
CA SER A 91 12.92 -28.14 26.19
C SER A 91 11.93 -28.18 27.36
N TYR A 92 10.82 -27.43 27.28
CA TYR A 92 9.76 -27.48 28.30
C TYR A 92 9.12 -28.87 28.41
N LEU A 93 8.87 -29.54 27.28
CA LEU A 93 8.31 -30.91 27.28
C LEU A 93 9.27 -31.91 27.93
N VAL A 94 10.56 -31.88 27.56
CA VAL A 94 11.59 -32.77 28.14
C VAL A 94 11.74 -32.58 29.65
N LEU A 95 11.75 -31.33 30.14
CA LEU A 95 11.83 -31.05 31.59
C LEU A 95 10.58 -31.57 32.33
N LYS A 96 9.40 -31.41 31.72
CA LYS A 96 8.12 -31.82 32.30
C LYS A 96 8.02 -33.33 32.47
N ASP A 97 8.51 -34.11 31.51
CA ASP A 97 8.47 -35.57 31.57
C ASP A 97 9.39 -36.10 32.68
N HIS A 98 10.63 -35.61 32.79
CA HIS A 98 11.57 -36.02 33.86
C HIS A 98 11.05 -35.71 35.27
N HIS A 99 10.50 -34.51 35.52
CA HIS A 99 9.89 -34.21 36.83
C HIS A 99 8.65 -35.06 37.11
N GLY A 100 7.94 -35.52 36.08
CA GLY A 100 6.80 -36.43 36.19
C GLY A 100 7.18 -37.84 36.66
N GLU A 101 8.37 -38.34 36.33
CA GLU A 101 8.79 -39.71 36.70
C GLU A 101 9.26 -39.84 38.16
N VAL A 102 10.05 -38.88 38.65
CA VAL A 102 10.57 -38.89 40.04
C VAL A 102 9.42 -38.86 41.06
N GLY A 103 8.35 -38.10 40.77
CA GLY A 103 7.15 -38.05 41.61
C GLY A 103 6.44 -39.40 41.76
N LYS A 104 6.46 -40.26 40.73
CA LYS A 104 5.79 -41.58 40.78
C LYS A 104 6.47 -42.52 41.76
N MET A 105 7.80 -42.55 41.73
CA MET A 105 8.60 -43.42 42.59
C MET A 105 8.41 -43.03 44.07
N ALA A 106 8.39 -41.73 44.37
CA ALA A 106 8.15 -41.22 45.71
C ALA A 106 6.74 -41.51 46.25
N ASP A 107 5.71 -41.56 45.40
CA ASP A 107 4.35 -41.95 45.80
C ASP A 107 4.17 -43.47 45.95
N VAL A 108 4.78 -44.28 45.07
CA VAL A 108 4.79 -45.75 45.19
C VAL A 108 5.50 -46.20 46.47
N GLN A 109 6.60 -45.56 46.85
CA GLN A 109 7.34 -45.87 48.09
C GLN A 109 6.52 -45.63 49.37
N LYS A 110 5.44 -44.81 49.34
CA LYS A 110 4.54 -44.60 50.49
C LYS A 110 3.65 -45.81 50.81
N LEU A 111 3.60 -46.81 49.93
CA LEU A 111 2.81 -48.04 50.12
C LEU A 111 3.56 -49.13 50.90
N LEU A 112 4.88 -49.01 51.07
CA LEU A 112 5.72 -50.01 51.73
C LEU A 112 5.57 -49.99 53.26
N CYS A 113 5.53 -51.16 53.89
CA CYS A 113 5.61 -51.29 55.35
C CYS A 113 6.99 -50.83 55.87
N ARG A 114 7.01 -49.95 56.88
CA ARG A 114 8.25 -49.34 57.40
C ARG A 114 8.87 -50.09 58.60
N SER A 115 8.19 -51.10 59.13
CA SER A 115 8.70 -51.97 60.21
C SER A 115 8.01 -53.34 60.20
N SER A 116 8.69 -54.36 60.75
CA SER A 116 8.16 -55.72 60.90
C SER A 116 7.03 -55.84 61.95
N GLY A 117 6.91 -54.86 62.86
CA GLY A 117 5.95 -54.90 63.96
C GLY A 117 4.47 -54.73 63.58
N ASP A 118 4.17 -54.15 62.42
CA ASP A 118 2.79 -53.80 62.04
C ASP A 118 1.93 -54.99 61.59
N TYR A 119 2.57 -56.12 61.24
CA TYR A 119 1.93 -57.28 60.62
C TYR A 119 0.73 -57.81 61.45
N ASN A 120 0.89 -57.91 62.76
CA ASN A 120 -0.12 -58.51 63.65
C ASN A 120 -1.32 -57.60 63.97
N ASN A 121 -1.18 -56.28 63.82
CA ASN A 121 -2.28 -55.33 64.07
C ASN A 121 -3.22 -55.18 62.85
N SER A 122 -2.75 -55.54 61.65
CA SER A 122 -3.46 -55.39 60.38
C SER A 122 -4.85 -56.05 60.35
N LEU A 123 -5.08 -57.09 61.16
CA LEU A 123 -6.33 -57.84 61.21
C LEU A 123 -7.49 -57.10 61.91
N THR A 124 -7.22 -56.00 62.65
CA THR A 124 -8.22 -55.42 63.58
C THR A 124 -8.72 -54.01 63.25
N LYS A 125 -8.00 -53.20 62.46
CA LYS A 125 -8.41 -51.82 62.11
C LYS A 125 -8.12 -51.48 60.65
N GLY A 126 -9.13 -51.68 59.80
CA GLY A 126 -9.03 -51.54 58.34
C GLY A 126 -8.96 -50.10 57.83
N LEU A 127 -7.82 -49.42 58.04
CA LEU A 127 -7.48 -48.15 57.36
C LEU A 127 -6.01 -48.07 56.87
N HIS A 128 -5.11 -48.93 57.35
CA HIS A 128 -3.75 -49.03 56.80
C HIS A 128 -3.39 -50.49 56.50
N ARG A 129 -3.28 -50.81 55.20
CA ARG A 129 -2.73 -52.06 54.69
C ARG A 129 -1.47 -51.73 53.88
N CYS A 130 -0.33 -51.66 54.54
CA CYS A 130 0.94 -51.51 53.83
C CYS A 130 1.31 -52.83 53.12
N LEU A 131 2.09 -52.74 52.04
CA LEU A 131 2.56 -53.90 51.29
C LEU A 131 4.03 -54.20 51.63
N HIS A 132 4.42 -55.46 51.48
CA HIS A 132 5.84 -55.84 51.44
C HIS A 132 6.44 -55.58 50.05
N GLU A 133 7.75 -55.64 49.92
CA GLU A 133 8.46 -55.27 48.68
C GLU A 133 8.23 -56.30 47.55
N ASP A 134 8.22 -57.59 47.89
CA ASP A 134 7.87 -58.68 46.98
C ASP A 134 6.40 -58.60 46.52
N ASP A 135 5.48 -58.36 47.46
CA ASP A 135 4.05 -58.15 47.17
C ASP A 135 3.83 -56.93 46.25
N LEU A 136 4.56 -55.83 46.48
CA LEU A 136 4.45 -54.60 45.70
C LEU A 136 5.04 -54.77 44.29
N THR A 137 6.20 -55.40 44.15
CA THR A 137 6.82 -55.65 42.84
C THR A 137 5.98 -56.61 41.99
N ALA A 138 5.44 -57.69 42.58
CA ALA A 138 4.47 -58.57 41.92
C ALA A 138 3.19 -57.80 41.52
N SER A 139 2.64 -56.98 42.42
CA SER A 139 1.43 -56.18 42.14
C SER A 139 1.64 -55.15 41.03
N LEU A 140 2.82 -54.52 40.95
CA LEU A 140 3.17 -53.58 39.89
C LEU A 140 3.32 -54.27 38.51
N TRP A 141 3.84 -55.49 38.48
CA TRP A 141 3.92 -56.29 37.24
C TRP A 141 2.53 -56.67 36.72
N VAL A 142 1.65 -57.15 37.62
CA VAL A 142 0.24 -57.44 37.30
C VAL A 142 -0.51 -56.17 36.88
N LEU A 143 -0.27 -55.03 37.54
CA LEU A 143 -0.84 -53.72 37.16
C LEU A 143 -0.42 -53.28 35.75
N GLY A 144 0.84 -53.55 35.36
CA GLY A 144 1.33 -53.29 34.00
C GLY A 144 0.62 -54.13 32.92
N ILE A 145 0.31 -55.39 33.22
CA ILE A 145 -0.45 -56.26 32.32
C ILE A 145 -1.93 -55.85 32.26
N LEU A 146 -2.52 -55.46 33.40
CA LEU A 146 -3.86 -54.89 33.46
C LEU A 146 -3.96 -53.58 32.65
N TYR A 147 -2.95 -52.70 32.70
CA TYR A 147 -2.87 -51.49 31.88
C TYR A 147 -2.82 -51.80 30.37
N ASP A 148 -2.01 -52.77 29.95
CA ASP A 148 -1.90 -53.22 28.55
C ASP A 148 -3.26 -53.73 28.02
N ILE A 149 -4.00 -54.50 28.83
CA ILE A 149 -5.34 -55.00 28.49
C ILE A 149 -6.38 -53.87 28.44
N LEU A 150 -6.49 -53.04 29.49
CA LEU A 150 -7.50 -51.97 29.57
C LEU A 150 -7.28 -50.87 28.53
N SER A 151 -6.02 -50.50 28.25
CA SER A 151 -5.71 -49.49 27.22
C SER A 151 -6.05 -49.99 25.81
N ARG A 152 -5.83 -51.27 25.49
CA ARG A 152 -6.28 -51.87 24.21
C ARG A 152 -7.80 -51.89 24.10
N TYR A 153 -8.49 -52.36 25.14
CA TYR A 153 -9.95 -52.46 25.18
C TYR A 153 -10.63 -51.09 24.94
N ALA A 154 -10.22 -50.07 25.68
CA ALA A 154 -10.67 -48.70 25.45
C ALA A 154 -10.30 -48.18 24.05
N GLY A 155 -9.13 -48.55 23.54
CA GLY A 155 -8.67 -48.23 22.18
C GLY A 155 -9.55 -48.79 21.07
N GLU A 156 -10.04 -50.03 21.21
CA GLU A 156 -10.95 -50.68 20.26
C GLU A 156 -12.34 -50.04 20.27
N PHE A 157 -12.88 -49.75 21.47
CA PHE A 157 -14.13 -49.00 21.65
C PHE A 157 -14.08 -47.64 20.93
N TYR A 158 -13.08 -46.79 21.23
CA TYR A 158 -12.95 -45.49 20.58
C TYR A 158 -12.63 -45.58 19.08
N CYS A 159 -12.10 -46.72 18.60
CA CYS A 159 -11.90 -46.96 17.17
C CYS A 159 -13.16 -47.49 16.44
N LYS A 160 -14.23 -47.86 17.17
CA LYS A 160 -15.41 -48.58 16.65
C LYS A 160 -15.04 -49.90 15.96
N VAL A 161 -14.10 -50.64 16.56
CA VAL A 161 -13.75 -52.00 16.15
C VAL A 161 -14.54 -52.97 17.02
N GLY A 162 -15.48 -53.71 16.41
CA GLY A 162 -16.41 -54.57 17.14
C GLY A 162 -17.62 -53.85 17.74
N VAL A 163 -18.42 -54.57 18.52
CA VAL A 163 -19.69 -54.11 19.11
C VAL A 163 -19.52 -53.85 20.62
N LEU A 164 -18.53 -53.02 20.97
CA LEU A 164 -18.30 -52.61 22.36
C LEU A 164 -19.27 -51.46 22.71
N THR A 165 -19.99 -51.60 23.82
CA THR A 165 -20.98 -50.61 24.28
C THR A 165 -20.40 -49.57 25.25
N SER A 166 -19.22 -49.81 25.83
CA SER A 166 -18.53 -48.88 26.72
C SER A 166 -17.00 -49.06 26.65
N PRO A 167 -16.19 -48.08 27.10
CA PRO A 167 -14.74 -48.21 27.24
C PRO A 167 -14.31 -48.97 28.51
N ARG A 168 -15.27 -49.37 29.37
CA ARG A 168 -15.05 -49.94 30.70
C ARG A 168 -15.16 -51.46 30.68
N LEU A 169 -14.38 -52.10 31.56
CA LEU A 169 -14.34 -53.54 31.72
C LEU A 169 -14.72 -53.91 33.16
N ASP A 170 -15.61 -54.89 33.33
CA ASP A 170 -15.94 -55.46 34.64
C ASP A 170 -14.70 -56.08 35.32
N VAL A 171 -14.55 -55.89 36.63
CA VAL A 171 -13.43 -56.43 37.43
C VAL A 171 -13.30 -57.95 37.27
N SER A 172 -14.41 -58.70 37.30
CA SER A 172 -14.35 -60.17 37.19
C SER A 172 -13.88 -60.64 35.81
N SER A 173 -14.15 -59.83 34.78
CA SER A 173 -13.74 -60.07 33.41
C SER A 173 -12.29 -59.64 33.18
N ALA A 174 -11.85 -58.55 33.81
CA ALA A 174 -10.45 -58.13 33.83
C ALA A 174 -9.56 -59.15 34.54
N GLU A 175 -9.97 -59.68 35.69
CA GLU A 175 -9.25 -60.71 36.46
C GLU A 175 -8.93 -61.95 35.60
N ARG A 176 -9.94 -62.49 34.90
CA ARG A 176 -9.78 -63.66 34.00
C ARG A 176 -8.85 -63.38 32.82
N LEU A 177 -8.95 -62.19 32.20
CA LEU A 177 -8.10 -61.79 31.08
C LEU A 177 -6.63 -61.59 31.52
N VAL A 178 -6.44 -61.05 32.73
CA VAL A 178 -5.14 -60.89 33.37
C VAL A 178 -4.54 -62.26 33.72
N GLU A 179 -5.28 -63.17 34.38
CA GLU A 179 -4.82 -64.54 34.68
C GLU A 179 -4.41 -65.27 33.39
N HIS A 180 -5.23 -65.23 32.35
CA HIS A 180 -4.93 -65.83 31.05
C HIS A 180 -3.67 -65.22 30.39
N SER A 181 -3.53 -63.88 30.40
CA SER A 181 -2.31 -63.23 29.88
C SER A 181 -1.06 -63.57 30.69
N LEU A 182 -1.19 -63.86 31.99
CA LEU A 182 -0.08 -64.21 32.88
C LEU A 182 0.38 -65.66 32.65
N GLN A 183 -0.58 -66.59 32.47
CA GLN A 183 -0.30 -67.97 32.04
C GLN A 183 0.44 -67.98 30.69
N MET A 184 0.04 -67.12 29.74
CA MET A 184 0.68 -67.01 28.41
C MET A 184 2.03 -66.27 28.39
N LYS A 185 2.28 -65.32 29.31
CA LYS A 185 3.55 -64.56 29.37
C LYS A 185 4.63 -65.23 30.23
N GLY A 186 4.30 -66.31 30.95
CA GLY A 186 5.20 -67.02 31.85
C GLY A 186 5.28 -66.34 33.22
N TRP A 187 4.57 -66.89 34.21
CA TRP A 187 4.61 -66.36 35.58
C TRP A 187 5.97 -66.68 36.24
N PRO A 188 6.66 -65.72 36.89
CA PRO A 188 7.87 -65.98 37.69
C PRO A 188 7.55 -66.71 39.00
N THR A 189 7.26 -68.02 38.92
CA THR A 189 7.16 -68.98 40.05
C THR A 189 6.51 -68.48 41.35
N PHE A 190 5.22 -68.16 41.32
CA PHE A 190 4.35 -68.12 42.51
C PHE A 190 3.25 -69.18 42.39
N SER A 191 2.63 -69.56 43.51
CA SER A 191 1.55 -70.55 43.54
C SER A 191 0.20 -69.96 43.09
N LYS A 192 -0.72 -70.81 42.62
CA LYS A 192 -2.11 -70.40 42.33
C LYS A 192 -2.84 -69.83 43.54
N THR A 193 -2.42 -70.16 44.76
CA THR A 193 -2.90 -69.55 46.01
C THR A 193 -2.60 -68.05 46.11
N ASP A 194 -1.59 -67.58 45.37
CA ASP A 194 -0.97 -66.29 45.58
C ASP A 194 -1.54 -65.24 44.61
N PHE A 195 -1.99 -65.66 43.41
CA PHE A 195 -2.58 -64.77 42.40
C PHE A 195 -3.69 -63.90 42.99
N ARG A 196 -4.64 -64.48 43.73
CA ARG A 196 -5.76 -63.72 44.31
C ARG A 196 -5.30 -62.69 45.35
N ARG A 197 -4.25 -63.00 46.12
CA ARG A 197 -3.62 -62.04 47.06
C ARG A 197 -2.93 -60.91 46.30
N VAL A 198 -2.18 -61.23 45.25
CA VAL A 198 -1.52 -60.23 44.38
C VAL A 198 -2.56 -59.38 43.63
N TRP A 199 -3.71 -59.94 43.24
CA TRP A 199 -4.82 -59.20 42.61
C TRP A 199 -5.50 -58.24 43.59
N ASP A 200 -5.85 -58.68 44.80
CA ASP A 200 -6.36 -57.80 45.86
C ASP A 200 -5.36 -56.66 46.18
N ASN A 201 -4.06 -56.98 46.25
CA ASN A 201 -2.99 -56.00 46.43
C ASN A 201 -2.86 -55.05 45.21
N THR A 202 -3.01 -55.55 43.98
CA THR A 202 -3.00 -54.75 42.74
C THR A 202 -4.16 -53.76 42.70
N LEU A 203 -5.37 -54.19 43.10
CA LEU A 203 -6.54 -53.31 43.21
C LEU A 203 -6.38 -52.26 44.32
N TYR A 204 -5.66 -52.57 45.39
CA TYR A 204 -5.29 -51.58 46.41
C TYR A 204 -4.27 -50.55 45.87
N VAL A 205 -3.19 -50.99 45.21
CA VAL A 205 -2.23 -50.09 44.54
C VAL A 205 -2.95 -49.20 43.51
N LEU A 206 -3.91 -49.75 42.77
CA LEU A 206 -4.75 -49.02 41.82
C LEU A 206 -5.57 -47.90 42.50
N LEU A 207 -6.22 -48.16 43.64
CA LEU A 207 -7.00 -47.14 44.37
C LEU A 207 -6.15 -45.98 44.90
N HIS A 208 -4.92 -46.26 45.34
CA HIS A 208 -4.04 -45.25 45.94
C HIS A 208 -3.18 -44.48 44.92
N VAL A 209 -2.73 -45.14 43.85
CA VAL A 209 -1.68 -44.62 42.93
C VAL A 209 -2.12 -44.66 41.45
N GLY A 210 -3.12 -45.48 41.12
CA GLY A 210 -3.55 -45.77 39.74
C GLY A 210 -3.95 -44.54 38.93
N LYS A 211 -4.86 -43.70 39.44
CA LYS A 211 -5.36 -42.53 38.69
C LYS A 211 -4.25 -41.51 38.42
N ALA A 212 -3.42 -41.20 39.41
CA ALA A 212 -2.36 -40.21 39.31
C ALA A 212 -1.23 -40.64 38.36
N HIS A 213 -0.74 -41.88 38.51
CA HIS A 213 0.56 -42.28 37.95
C HIS A 213 0.46 -43.25 36.76
N PHE A 214 -0.55 -44.12 36.78
CA PHE A 214 -0.81 -45.13 35.74
C PHE A 214 -2.00 -44.77 34.83
N SER A 215 -2.75 -43.70 35.15
CA SER A 215 -3.92 -43.25 34.38
C SER A 215 -5.04 -44.30 34.25
N LEU A 216 -5.17 -45.16 35.26
CA LEU A 216 -6.26 -46.13 35.41
C LEU A 216 -7.24 -45.66 36.49
N VAL A 217 -8.53 -45.92 36.31
CA VAL A 217 -9.60 -45.54 37.25
C VAL A 217 -10.44 -46.76 37.63
N ALA A 218 -10.69 -46.88 38.93
CA ALA A 218 -11.64 -47.82 39.52
C ALA A 218 -13.00 -47.13 39.67
N VAL A 219 -14.09 -47.84 39.37
CA VAL A 219 -15.45 -47.29 39.35
C VAL A 219 -16.44 -48.25 40.04
N ASP A 220 -17.38 -47.67 40.80
CA ASP A 220 -18.41 -48.37 41.58
C ASP A 220 -19.69 -48.61 40.75
N VAL A 221 -20.64 -49.41 41.28
CA VAL A 221 -21.99 -49.62 40.73
C VAL A 221 -22.73 -48.29 40.47
N SER A 222 -22.51 -47.29 41.32
CA SER A 222 -23.03 -45.92 41.16
C SER A 222 -22.39 -45.10 40.02
N LYS A 223 -21.39 -45.67 39.33
CA LYS A 223 -20.55 -45.06 38.29
C LYS A 223 -19.66 -43.89 38.76
N SER A 224 -19.55 -43.65 40.06
CA SER A 224 -18.55 -42.74 40.63
C SER A 224 -17.14 -43.33 40.59
N GLU A 225 -16.13 -42.48 40.36
CA GLU A 225 -14.72 -42.86 40.50
C GLU A 225 -14.37 -43.13 41.98
N LEU A 226 -13.67 -44.22 42.27
CA LEU A 226 -13.10 -44.48 43.59
C LEU A 226 -11.73 -43.79 43.74
N GLY A 227 -11.38 -43.50 44.99
CA GLY A 227 -10.06 -43.00 45.38
C GLY A 227 -9.55 -43.64 46.69
N PRO A 228 -8.47 -43.11 47.28
CA PRO A 228 -7.70 -43.73 48.38
C PRO A 228 -8.43 -43.83 49.73
N LEU A 229 -9.71 -43.49 49.81
CA LEU A 229 -10.55 -43.58 51.00
C LEU A 229 -11.62 -44.69 50.91
N ASN A 230 -11.81 -45.28 49.73
CA ASN A 230 -12.83 -46.29 49.48
C ASN A 230 -12.23 -47.71 49.60
N ARG A 231 -13.07 -48.73 49.81
CA ARG A 231 -12.62 -50.12 49.97
C ARG A 231 -12.52 -50.84 48.63
N VAL A 232 -11.52 -51.71 48.47
CA VAL A 232 -11.31 -52.58 47.28
C VAL A 232 -12.57 -53.36 46.87
N ILE A 233 -13.40 -53.74 47.85
CA ILE A 233 -14.67 -54.49 47.66
C ILE A 233 -15.72 -53.68 46.86
N GLN A 234 -15.55 -52.36 46.74
CA GLN A 234 -16.48 -51.44 46.05
C GLN A 234 -16.07 -51.16 44.59
N ILE A 235 -15.07 -51.85 44.04
CA ILE A 235 -14.67 -51.72 42.63
C ILE A 235 -15.48 -52.71 41.79
N THR A 236 -16.17 -52.24 40.76
CA THR A 236 -16.94 -53.09 39.83
C THR A 236 -16.60 -52.87 38.35
N GLU A 237 -16.28 -51.64 37.95
CA GLU A 237 -15.82 -51.28 36.61
C GLU A 237 -14.38 -50.74 36.66
N LEU A 238 -13.58 -51.04 35.64
CA LEU A 238 -12.21 -50.55 35.44
C LEU A 238 -12.11 -49.81 34.10
N GLU A 239 -11.46 -48.64 34.09
CA GLU A 239 -11.28 -47.81 32.89
C GLU A 239 -9.82 -47.34 32.74
N SER A 240 -9.31 -47.28 31.50
CA SER A 240 -8.04 -46.63 31.19
C SER A 240 -8.27 -45.26 30.55
N LEU A 241 -7.78 -44.20 31.19
CA LEU A 241 -7.80 -42.84 30.67
C LEU A 241 -6.81 -42.63 29.50
N LYS A 242 -6.00 -43.64 29.18
CA LYS A 242 -5.02 -43.63 28.07
C LYS A 242 -5.26 -44.81 27.12
N PRO A 243 -6.30 -44.73 26.26
CA PRO A 243 -6.56 -45.76 25.25
C PRO A 243 -5.41 -45.90 24.25
N TYR A 244 -4.98 -47.13 24.00
CA TYR A 244 -4.00 -47.49 22.98
C TYR A 244 -4.70 -47.60 21.62
N PHE A 245 -4.69 -46.53 20.84
CA PHE A 245 -5.19 -46.56 19.47
C PHE A 245 -4.26 -47.40 18.58
N PRO A 246 -4.73 -48.48 17.92
CA PRO A 246 -3.91 -49.26 16.99
C PRO A 246 -3.55 -48.46 15.73
N GLY A 247 -2.43 -48.82 15.08
CA GLY A 247 -1.85 -48.04 13.98
C GLY A 247 -2.82 -47.75 12.81
N VAL A 248 -3.60 -48.75 12.41
CA VAL A 248 -4.63 -48.62 11.36
C VAL A 248 -5.69 -47.58 11.73
N CYS A 249 -6.05 -47.46 13.01
CA CYS A 249 -7.01 -46.46 13.49
C CYS A 249 -6.45 -45.04 13.36
N ARG A 250 -5.18 -44.85 13.78
CA ARG A 250 -4.48 -43.57 13.66
C ARG A 250 -4.35 -43.16 12.19
N LEU A 251 -3.99 -44.11 11.32
CA LEU A 251 -3.85 -43.90 9.88
C LEU A 251 -5.19 -43.51 9.23
N ARG A 252 -6.28 -44.23 9.53
CA ARG A 252 -7.64 -43.92 9.02
C ARG A 252 -8.09 -42.53 9.44
N ARG A 253 -7.93 -42.16 10.72
CA ARG A 253 -8.30 -40.84 11.24
C ARG A 253 -7.43 -39.72 10.66
N CYS A 254 -6.14 -39.97 10.46
CA CYS A 254 -5.22 -39.04 9.80
C CYS A 254 -5.62 -38.81 8.34
N PHE A 255 -5.89 -39.87 7.58
CA PHE A 255 -6.33 -39.78 6.19
C PHE A 255 -7.68 -39.04 6.06
N GLN A 256 -8.66 -39.32 6.92
CA GLN A 256 -9.94 -38.61 6.94
C GLN A 256 -9.78 -37.12 7.24
N TRP A 257 -8.90 -36.76 8.19
CA TRP A 257 -8.60 -35.36 8.50
C TRP A 257 -7.89 -34.66 7.33
N PHE A 258 -6.86 -35.30 6.76
CA PHE A 258 -6.10 -34.79 5.62
C PHE A 258 -7.01 -34.58 4.39
N ALA A 259 -7.85 -35.56 4.05
CA ALA A 259 -8.82 -35.44 2.96
C ALA A 259 -9.80 -34.27 3.18
N GLY A 260 -10.28 -34.07 4.42
CA GLY A 260 -11.10 -32.91 4.77
C GLY A 260 -10.39 -31.57 4.55
N VAL A 261 -9.11 -31.47 4.94
CA VAL A 261 -8.28 -30.27 4.71
C VAL A 261 -8.06 -30.04 3.21
N CYS A 262 -7.77 -31.07 2.43
CA CYS A 262 -7.61 -30.96 0.97
C CYS A 262 -8.91 -30.51 0.27
N VAL A 263 -10.07 -31.04 0.68
CA VAL A 263 -11.37 -30.62 0.14
C VAL A 263 -11.67 -29.15 0.50
N ALA A 264 -11.44 -28.75 1.75
CA ALA A 264 -11.61 -27.35 2.18
C ALA A 264 -10.70 -26.40 1.39
N PHE A 265 -9.42 -26.75 1.20
CA PHE A 265 -8.48 -25.97 0.41
C PHE A 265 -8.92 -25.85 -1.06
N PHE A 266 -9.38 -26.93 -1.68
CA PHE A 266 -9.91 -26.92 -3.04
C PHE A 266 -11.08 -25.95 -3.21
N TRP A 267 -12.05 -25.95 -2.28
CA TRP A 267 -13.18 -25.02 -2.32
C TRP A 267 -12.74 -23.56 -2.14
N VAL A 268 -11.77 -23.27 -1.28
CA VAL A 268 -11.21 -21.92 -1.12
C VAL A 268 -10.53 -21.46 -2.42
N VAL A 269 -9.72 -22.31 -3.06
CA VAL A 269 -9.08 -22.00 -4.35
C VAL A 269 -10.13 -21.75 -5.44
N LEU A 270 -11.19 -22.56 -5.51
CA LEU A 270 -12.26 -22.39 -6.49
C LEU A 270 -12.99 -21.04 -6.31
N VAL A 271 -13.31 -20.65 -5.09
CA VAL A 271 -13.94 -19.35 -4.79
C VAL A 271 -13.01 -18.19 -5.16
N CYS A 272 -11.72 -18.28 -4.84
CA CYS A 272 -10.73 -17.28 -5.24
C CYS A 272 -10.60 -17.13 -6.77
N LEU A 273 -10.64 -18.24 -7.52
CA LEU A 273 -10.62 -18.22 -8.99
C LEU A 273 -11.89 -17.58 -9.58
N ILE A 274 -13.07 -17.84 -9.01
CA ILE A 274 -14.33 -17.20 -9.43
C ILE A 274 -14.28 -15.69 -9.19
N ILE A 275 -13.85 -15.26 -8.00
CA ILE A 275 -13.70 -13.83 -7.67
C ILE A 275 -12.70 -13.16 -8.62
N PHE A 276 -11.54 -13.77 -8.85
CA PHE A 276 -10.53 -13.26 -9.79
C PHE A 276 -11.09 -13.15 -11.21
N GLY A 277 -11.83 -14.17 -11.69
CA GLY A 277 -12.48 -14.16 -13.00
C GLY A 277 -13.50 -13.02 -13.15
N VAL A 278 -14.34 -12.78 -12.13
CA VAL A 278 -15.30 -11.66 -12.12
C VAL A 278 -14.58 -10.31 -12.12
N CYS A 279 -13.58 -10.13 -11.25
CA CYS A 279 -12.78 -8.90 -11.21
C CYS A 279 -12.05 -8.62 -12.53
N TYR A 280 -11.46 -9.65 -13.15
CA TYR A 280 -10.80 -9.55 -14.45
C TYR A 280 -11.78 -9.25 -15.59
N GLY A 281 -12.97 -9.85 -15.58
CA GLY A 281 -14.06 -9.53 -16.51
C GLY A 281 -14.50 -8.06 -16.41
N VAL A 282 -14.74 -7.55 -15.20
CA VAL A 282 -15.08 -6.14 -14.95
C VAL A 282 -13.94 -5.21 -15.39
N TYR A 283 -12.69 -5.57 -15.10
CA TYR A 283 -11.51 -4.83 -15.55
C TYR A 283 -11.44 -4.74 -17.08
N LEU A 284 -11.60 -5.86 -17.80
CA LEU A 284 -11.61 -5.87 -19.27
C LEU A 284 -12.77 -5.03 -19.85
N LEU A 285 -13.96 -5.06 -19.24
CA LEU A 285 -15.09 -4.23 -19.66
C LEU A 285 -14.81 -2.73 -19.42
N ARG A 286 -14.24 -2.36 -18.27
CA ARG A 286 -13.81 -0.98 -17.97
C ARG A 286 -12.75 -0.50 -18.96
N CYS A 287 -11.70 -1.29 -19.22
CA CYS A 287 -10.67 -0.97 -20.19
C CYS A 287 -11.21 -0.84 -21.63
N LYS A 288 -12.14 -1.73 -22.05
CA LYS A 288 -12.79 -1.61 -23.36
C LYS A 288 -13.63 -0.33 -23.47
N LYS A 289 -14.41 0.02 -22.43
CA LYS A 289 -15.22 1.24 -22.42
C LYS A 289 -14.35 2.51 -22.41
N LEU A 290 -13.26 2.54 -21.64
CA LEU A 290 -12.34 3.68 -21.60
C LEU A 290 -11.66 3.89 -22.96
N ARG A 291 -11.12 2.83 -23.57
CA ARG A 291 -10.51 2.88 -24.92
C ARG A 291 -11.49 3.28 -26.01
N ALA A 292 -12.79 3.00 -25.85
CA ALA A 292 -13.81 3.47 -26.78
C ALA A 292 -14.04 4.99 -26.67
N LEU A 293 -14.08 5.51 -25.43
CA LEU A 293 -14.19 6.95 -25.17
C LEU A 293 -12.94 7.71 -25.64
N GLU A 294 -11.74 7.21 -25.31
CA GLU A 294 -10.46 7.76 -25.79
C GLU A 294 -10.43 7.92 -27.32
N ARG A 295 -10.90 6.91 -28.06
CA ARG A 295 -10.99 6.96 -29.53
C ARG A 295 -11.98 8.01 -30.02
N GLN A 296 -13.14 8.15 -29.39
CA GLN A 296 -14.09 9.20 -29.74
C GLN A 296 -13.49 10.59 -29.50
N ASN A 297 -12.83 10.80 -28.36
CA ASN A 297 -12.20 12.09 -28.02
C ASN A 297 -11.06 12.43 -28.98
N CYS A 298 -10.23 11.46 -29.38
CA CYS A 298 -9.21 11.67 -30.41
C CYS A 298 -9.84 12.03 -31.77
N ARG A 299 -10.93 11.37 -32.17
CA ARG A 299 -11.63 11.64 -33.43
C ARG A 299 -12.31 13.01 -33.44
N VAL A 300 -12.89 13.44 -32.32
CA VAL A 300 -13.42 14.81 -32.13
C VAL A 300 -12.29 15.84 -32.30
N ARG A 301 -11.12 15.61 -31.68
CA ARG A 301 -9.95 16.50 -31.84
C ARG A 301 -9.39 16.55 -33.26
N GLU A 302 -9.43 15.44 -34.00
CA GLU A 302 -9.06 15.37 -35.42
C GLU A 302 -10.00 16.25 -36.28
N LEU A 303 -11.32 16.13 -36.05
CA LEU A 303 -12.33 16.95 -36.74
C LEU A 303 -12.22 18.44 -36.38
N VAL A 304 -11.95 18.76 -35.12
CA VAL A 304 -11.72 20.15 -34.66
C VAL A 304 -10.45 20.73 -35.30
N ALA A 305 -9.38 19.95 -35.45
CA ALA A 305 -8.17 20.42 -36.15
C ALA A 305 -8.45 20.73 -37.63
N GLU A 306 -9.39 20.02 -38.28
CA GLU A 306 -9.82 20.36 -39.65
C GLU A 306 -10.75 21.58 -39.71
N VAL A 307 -11.62 21.80 -38.71
CA VAL A 307 -12.34 23.08 -38.55
C VAL A 307 -11.35 24.23 -38.44
N VAL A 308 -10.32 24.09 -37.59
CA VAL A 308 -9.25 25.08 -37.42
C VAL A 308 -8.52 25.34 -38.75
N TYR A 309 -8.15 24.29 -39.48
CA TYR A 309 -7.51 24.42 -40.80
C TYR A 309 -8.40 25.19 -41.79
N LEU A 310 -9.69 24.85 -41.90
CA LEU A 310 -10.62 25.55 -42.79
C LEU A 310 -10.78 27.04 -42.42
N LEU A 311 -10.85 27.38 -41.13
CA LEU A 311 -10.95 28.77 -40.70
C LEU A 311 -9.65 29.56 -40.95
N GLN A 312 -8.49 28.92 -40.81
CA GLN A 312 -7.19 29.52 -41.18
C GLN A 312 -7.05 29.74 -42.69
N ASP A 313 -7.50 28.78 -43.49
CA ASP A 313 -7.44 28.81 -44.96
C ASP A 313 -8.34 29.92 -45.53
N GLN A 314 -9.59 30.04 -45.06
CA GLN A 314 -10.49 31.13 -45.46
C GLN A 314 -9.98 32.52 -45.04
N LEU A 315 -9.25 32.65 -43.91
CA LEU A 315 -8.58 33.92 -43.60
C LEU A 315 -7.48 34.25 -44.60
N ARG A 316 -6.70 33.25 -45.03
CA ARG A 316 -5.63 33.44 -46.01
C ARG A 316 -6.18 33.83 -47.39
N GLU A 317 -7.33 33.30 -47.77
CA GLU A 317 -8.08 33.75 -48.96
C GLU A 317 -8.58 35.20 -48.79
N ASN A 318 -9.11 35.55 -47.61
CA ASN A 318 -9.58 36.91 -47.31
C ASN A 318 -8.45 37.96 -47.24
N GLU A 319 -7.26 37.58 -46.77
CA GLU A 319 -6.06 38.42 -46.79
C GLU A 319 -5.60 38.73 -48.24
N ALA A 320 -5.81 37.79 -49.16
CA ALA A 320 -5.58 38.01 -50.60
C ALA A 320 -6.74 38.79 -51.27
N ASN A 321 -7.99 38.55 -50.84
CA ASN A 321 -9.21 39.10 -51.44
C ASN A 321 -10.08 39.81 -50.38
N ALA A 322 -9.77 41.08 -50.08
CA ALA A 322 -10.44 41.90 -49.06
C ALA A 322 -11.96 42.18 -49.26
N ASN A 323 -12.58 41.58 -50.28
CA ASN A 323 -14.02 41.70 -50.58
C ASN A 323 -14.88 40.57 -49.96
N GLN A 324 -14.28 39.53 -49.39
CA GLN A 324 -14.99 38.41 -48.77
C GLN A 324 -15.16 38.60 -47.25
N PRO A 325 -16.25 38.08 -46.64
CA PRO A 325 -16.53 38.27 -45.22
C PRO A 325 -15.57 37.43 -44.34
N PRO A 326 -15.10 37.96 -43.20
CA PRO A 326 -14.16 37.27 -42.30
C PRO A 326 -14.85 36.24 -41.36
N TYR A 327 -16.11 35.88 -41.63
CA TYR A 327 -16.95 35.03 -40.79
C TYR A 327 -17.44 33.83 -41.62
N VAL A 328 -17.24 32.60 -41.11
CA VAL A 328 -17.68 31.38 -41.81
C VAL A 328 -18.91 30.80 -41.09
N PRO A 329 -20.08 30.68 -41.74
CA PRO A 329 -21.27 30.11 -41.12
C PRO A 329 -21.08 28.65 -40.68
N VAL A 330 -21.54 28.32 -39.48
CA VAL A 330 -21.36 26.99 -38.87
C VAL A 330 -21.97 25.87 -39.73
N TYR A 331 -23.07 26.15 -40.43
CA TYR A 331 -23.67 25.18 -41.36
C TYR A 331 -22.76 24.84 -42.55
N MET A 332 -22.00 25.81 -43.09
CA MET A 332 -21.06 25.57 -44.19
C MET A 332 -19.83 24.78 -43.74
N ILE A 333 -19.35 25.02 -42.52
CA ILE A 333 -18.27 24.23 -41.89
C ILE A 333 -18.73 22.77 -41.74
N ARG A 334 -19.92 22.56 -41.15
CA ARG A 334 -20.52 21.22 -41.01
C ARG A 334 -20.71 20.52 -42.35
N GLU A 335 -21.12 21.24 -43.39
CA GLU A 335 -21.35 20.66 -44.71
C GLU A 335 -20.04 20.29 -45.43
N ARG A 336 -19.02 21.15 -45.41
CA ARG A 336 -17.67 20.81 -45.91
C ARG A 336 -17.10 19.58 -45.18
N LEU A 337 -17.20 19.50 -43.84
CA LEU A 337 -16.74 18.32 -43.10
C LEU A 337 -17.59 17.07 -43.42
N ARG A 338 -18.91 17.18 -43.61
CA ARG A 338 -19.79 16.03 -43.88
C ARG A 338 -19.44 15.34 -45.20
N GLN A 339 -19.04 16.10 -46.23
CA GLN A 339 -18.60 15.56 -47.51
C GLN A 339 -17.38 14.64 -47.38
N LYS A 340 -16.54 14.87 -46.36
CA LYS A 340 -15.30 14.12 -46.10
C LYS A 340 -15.44 13.07 -44.98
N HIS A 341 -16.33 13.29 -44.01
CA HIS A 341 -16.48 12.48 -42.80
C HIS A 341 -17.94 12.01 -42.61
N HIS A 342 -18.23 10.78 -43.02
CA HIS A 342 -19.55 10.16 -42.80
C HIS A 342 -19.88 9.94 -41.31
N ASP A 343 -18.87 9.95 -40.42
CA ASP A 343 -19.05 9.88 -38.98
C ASP A 343 -19.41 11.22 -38.31
N LEU A 344 -19.39 12.33 -39.06
CA LEU A 344 -19.56 13.69 -38.52
C LEU A 344 -20.89 13.88 -37.80
N ASP A 345 -22.03 13.52 -38.37
CA ASP A 345 -23.34 13.85 -37.78
C ASP A 345 -23.58 13.19 -36.41
N ARG A 346 -22.83 12.14 -36.07
CA ARG A 346 -22.81 11.54 -34.73
C ARG A 346 -21.88 12.26 -33.76
N LEU A 347 -20.80 12.86 -34.25
CA LEU A 347 -19.77 13.52 -33.45
C LEU A 347 -19.97 15.05 -33.37
N TRP A 348 -20.80 15.64 -34.23
CA TRP A 348 -21.01 17.08 -34.35
C TRP A 348 -21.38 17.79 -33.03
N PRO A 349 -22.26 17.23 -32.15
CA PRO A 349 -22.54 17.86 -30.87
C PRO A 349 -21.31 17.94 -29.96
N GLU A 350 -20.44 16.93 -29.99
CA GLU A 350 -19.22 16.87 -29.18
C GLU A 350 -18.13 17.77 -29.77
N VAL A 351 -18.05 17.89 -31.11
CA VAL A 351 -17.20 18.88 -31.81
C VAL A 351 -17.62 20.30 -31.44
N THR A 352 -18.92 20.61 -31.53
CA THR A 352 -19.48 21.93 -31.15
C THR A 352 -19.20 22.24 -29.68
N ARG A 353 -19.42 21.28 -28.78
CA ARG A 353 -19.08 21.39 -27.35
C ARG A 353 -17.59 21.68 -27.15
N TYR A 354 -16.71 20.92 -27.80
CA TYR A 354 -15.26 21.08 -27.65
C TYR A 354 -14.79 22.45 -28.16
N VAL A 355 -15.39 22.98 -29.24
CA VAL A 355 -15.13 24.36 -29.70
C VAL A 355 -15.56 25.38 -28.65
N TYR A 356 -16.72 25.22 -28.00
CA TYR A 356 -17.23 26.16 -27.00
C TYR A 356 -16.55 26.06 -25.61
N GLU A 357 -16.07 24.88 -25.21
CA GLU A 357 -15.48 24.65 -23.88
C GLU A 357 -13.94 24.61 -23.87
N VAL A 358 -13.26 24.43 -25.02
CA VAL A 358 -11.81 24.14 -25.06
C VAL A 358 -11.02 25.00 -26.06
N GLU A 359 -11.52 25.25 -27.28
CA GLU A 359 -10.75 25.96 -28.31
C GLU A 359 -10.86 27.49 -28.21
N THR A 360 -9.98 28.11 -27.42
CA THR A 360 -9.89 29.58 -27.29
C THR A 360 -9.52 30.33 -28.57
N CYS A 361 -9.14 29.62 -29.64
CA CYS A 361 -8.70 30.20 -30.91
C CYS A 361 -9.84 30.36 -31.93
N ILE A 362 -11.07 29.96 -31.60
CA ILE A 362 -12.25 30.12 -32.46
C ILE A 362 -13.19 31.14 -31.85
N GLY A 363 -13.33 32.29 -32.50
CA GLY A 363 -14.33 33.29 -32.18
C GLY A 363 -15.71 32.84 -32.64
N VAL A 364 -16.66 32.79 -31.72
CA VAL A 364 -18.09 32.49 -32.00
C VAL A 364 -18.86 33.79 -32.03
N GLN A 365 -19.57 34.07 -33.13
CA GLN A 365 -20.43 35.24 -33.27
C GLN A 365 -21.73 34.88 -34.01
N GLU A 366 -22.77 35.70 -33.87
CA GLU A 366 -23.99 35.56 -34.66
C GLU A 366 -24.01 36.63 -35.76
N TRP A 367 -24.18 36.21 -37.02
CA TRP A 367 -24.23 37.14 -38.15
C TRP A 367 -25.66 37.29 -38.69
N ARG A 368 -26.05 38.55 -38.99
CA ARG A 368 -27.44 38.96 -39.25
C ARG A 368 -28.10 38.09 -40.33
N GLY A 369 -29.10 37.31 -39.93
CA GLY A 369 -29.89 36.46 -40.83
C GLY A 369 -29.20 35.18 -41.33
N VAL A 370 -27.96 34.92 -40.89
CA VAL A 370 -27.16 33.75 -41.28
C VAL A 370 -26.93 32.79 -40.10
N GLY A 371 -27.11 33.28 -38.86
CA GLY A 371 -27.01 32.50 -37.63
C GLY A 371 -25.59 32.45 -37.08
N GLU A 372 -25.25 31.37 -36.36
CA GLU A 372 -23.92 31.17 -35.80
C GLU A 372 -22.84 31.14 -36.90
N THR A 373 -21.78 31.91 -36.68
CA THR A 373 -20.55 31.93 -37.48
C THR A 373 -19.35 31.68 -36.59
N TRP A 374 -18.35 30.99 -37.14
CA TRP A 374 -17.05 30.81 -36.51
C TRP A 374 -16.00 31.59 -37.30
N GLN A 375 -15.04 32.15 -36.57
CA GLN A 375 -13.92 32.93 -37.09
C GLN A 375 -12.64 32.46 -36.41
N TRP A 376 -11.57 32.20 -37.16
CA TRP A 376 -10.26 31.96 -36.54
C TRP A 376 -9.73 33.25 -35.91
N GLN A 377 -9.42 33.21 -34.62
CA GLN A 377 -8.72 34.28 -33.92
C GLN A 377 -7.26 33.84 -33.83
N SER A 378 -6.40 34.44 -34.65
CA SER A 378 -5.04 33.93 -34.95
C SER A 378 -4.04 34.19 -33.83
N GLY A 379 -4.29 33.56 -32.69
CA GLY A 379 -3.80 33.98 -31.39
C GLY A 379 -4.28 35.36 -30.94
N THR A 380 -5.15 36.03 -31.71
CA THR A 380 -5.44 37.46 -31.57
C THR A 380 -6.36 37.74 -30.39
N GLY A 381 -5.81 38.35 -29.35
CA GLY A 381 -6.47 38.53 -28.05
C GLY A 381 -5.83 37.66 -26.96
N TRP A 382 -6.57 37.38 -25.89
CA TRP A 382 -6.05 36.68 -24.71
C TRP A 382 -6.22 35.15 -24.81
N GLN A 383 -5.11 34.41 -24.70
CA GLN A 383 -5.08 32.95 -24.90
C GLN A 383 -4.86 32.14 -23.60
N GLY A 384 -5.22 32.71 -22.44
CA GLY A 384 -5.04 32.07 -21.14
C GLY A 384 -3.66 32.24 -20.51
N SER A 385 -3.35 31.43 -19.48
CA SER A 385 -2.12 31.52 -18.68
C SER A 385 -1.17 30.35 -18.92
N ALA A 386 0.14 30.63 -18.87
CA ALA A 386 1.20 29.62 -18.79
C ALA A 386 1.32 29.00 -17.38
N LEU A 387 0.67 29.57 -16.36
CA LEU A 387 0.68 29.10 -14.98
C LEU A 387 -0.67 28.46 -14.62
N MET A 388 -0.64 27.23 -14.13
CA MET A 388 -1.82 26.60 -13.54
C MET A 388 -2.15 27.27 -12.20
N ASP A 389 -3.42 27.37 -11.81
CA ASP A 389 -3.86 28.17 -10.65
C ASP A 389 -3.06 27.90 -9.36
N THR A 390 -2.70 26.64 -9.09
CA THR A 390 -1.91 26.22 -7.92
C THR A 390 -0.51 26.84 -7.85
N SER A 391 0.04 27.36 -8.96
CA SER A 391 1.34 28.03 -9.01
C SER A 391 1.28 29.56 -9.11
N GLN A 392 0.09 30.17 -9.16
CA GLN A 392 -0.10 31.64 -9.10
C GLN A 392 0.14 32.22 -7.69
N LYS A 393 1.11 31.68 -6.95
CA LYS A 393 1.50 32.19 -5.64
C LYS A 393 2.17 33.57 -5.84
N PRO A 394 1.71 34.64 -5.18
CA PRO A 394 2.21 35.97 -5.46
C PRO A 394 3.70 36.09 -5.09
N SER A 395 4.49 36.69 -5.98
CA SER A 395 5.95 36.89 -5.79
C SER A 395 6.27 38.03 -4.81
N PHE A 396 5.25 38.65 -4.24
CA PHE A 396 5.28 39.75 -3.27
C PHE A 396 4.13 39.56 -2.26
N ILE A 397 4.31 40.02 -1.03
CA ILE A 397 3.23 40.01 -0.01
C ILE A 397 2.41 41.31 -0.10
N VAL A 398 3.06 42.42 -0.45
CA VAL A 398 2.44 43.72 -0.72
C VAL A 398 3.01 44.23 -2.06
N PRO A 399 2.18 44.71 -3.01
CA PRO A 399 2.66 45.25 -4.27
C PRO A 399 3.49 46.53 -4.02
N PRO A 400 4.72 46.64 -4.58
CA PRO A 400 5.65 47.69 -4.20
C PRO A 400 5.34 49.08 -4.79
N THR A 401 4.58 49.17 -5.89
CA THR A 401 4.24 50.42 -6.58
C THR A 401 2.92 50.30 -7.35
N GLU A 402 2.28 51.43 -7.68
CA GLU A 402 1.08 51.52 -8.54
C GLU A 402 1.37 51.36 -10.07
N CYS A 403 2.65 51.30 -10.44
CA CYS A 403 3.11 51.41 -11.83
C CYS A 403 3.75 50.11 -12.33
N LEU A 404 3.37 49.68 -13.54
CA LEU A 404 3.73 48.39 -14.14
C LEU A 404 4.35 48.55 -15.53
N LYS A 405 5.32 47.70 -15.86
CA LYS A 405 5.90 47.51 -17.21
C LYS A 405 5.63 46.11 -17.72
N ILE A 406 4.78 46.01 -18.73
CA ILE A 406 4.49 44.81 -19.52
C ILE A 406 5.49 44.74 -20.69
N ARG A 407 6.00 43.55 -21.01
CA ARG A 407 6.86 43.27 -22.16
C ARG A 407 6.17 42.34 -23.14
N ASN A 408 6.58 42.41 -24.41
CA ASN A 408 6.22 41.48 -25.49
C ASN A 408 4.73 41.53 -25.90
N MET A 409 4.07 42.68 -25.72
CA MET A 409 2.63 42.84 -26.00
C MET A 409 2.31 43.01 -27.50
N PHE A 410 3.26 43.47 -28.31
CA PHE A 410 3.08 43.74 -29.75
C PHE A 410 4.40 43.68 -30.52
N SER A 411 4.34 43.67 -31.87
CA SER A 411 5.51 43.91 -32.73
C SER A 411 5.65 45.38 -33.08
N THR A 412 6.85 45.92 -32.89
CA THR A 412 7.13 47.35 -33.09
C THR A 412 7.14 47.74 -34.58
N GLU A 413 7.42 46.78 -35.46
CA GLU A 413 7.50 46.95 -36.91
C GLU A 413 6.12 47.08 -37.60
N SER A 414 5.01 46.90 -36.87
CA SER A 414 3.69 46.69 -37.46
C SER A 414 2.51 47.27 -36.64
N ILE A 415 2.71 48.36 -35.91
CA ILE A 415 1.69 48.91 -34.99
C ILE A 415 1.11 50.27 -35.41
N ASP A 416 0.09 50.23 -36.26
CA ASP A 416 -0.81 51.35 -36.57
C ASP A 416 -1.49 51.93 -35.32
N GLU A 417 -1.98 53.19 -35.41
CA GLU A 417 -2.85 53.77 -34.37
C GLU A 417 -4.14 52.95 -34.11
N ARG A 418 -4.66 52.24 -35.13
CA ARG A 418 -5.75 51.26 -34.93
C ARG A 418 -5.31 50.08 -34.05
N GLY A 419 -4.07 49.62 -34.19
CA GLY A 419 -3.45 48.62 -33.30
C GLY A 419 -3.23 49.16 -31.88
N ARG A 420 -2.77 50.42 -31.76
CA ARG A 420 -2.58 51.10 -30.46
C ARG A 420 -3.91 51.24 -29.70
N LYS A 421 -4.99 51.64 -30.38
CA LYS A 421 -6.36 51.61 -29.83
C LYS A 421 -6.79 50.21 -29.42
N ARG A 422 -6.64 49.20 -30.29
CA ARG A 422 -6.98 47.79 -29.98
C ARG A 422 -6.30 47.30 -28.70
N ILE A 423 -5.00 47.52 -28.55
CA ILE A 423 -4.24 47.05 -27.37
C ILE A 423 -4.72 47.76 -26.09
N LYS A 424 -4.99 49.08 -26.13
CA LYS A 424 -5.61 49.78 -24.99
C LYS A 424 -6.98 49.20 -24.63
N ARG A 425 -7.84 48.98 -25.64
CA ARG A 425 -9.20 48.43 -25.47
C ARG A 425 -9.18 47.02 -24.86
N GLU A 426 -8.34 46.12 -25.36
CA GLU A 426 -8.24 44.74 -24.86
C GLU A 426 -7.53 44.63 -23.50
N LEU A 427 -6.67 45.59 -23.13
CA LEU A 427 -6.17 45.72 -21.76
C LEU A 427 -7.27 46.21 -20.81
N LEU A 428 -7.99 47.28 -21.15
CA LEU A 428 -9.06 47.82 -20.31
C LEU A 428 -10.19 46.81 -20.09
N LYS A 429 -10.62 46.07 -21.14
CA LYS A 429 -11.56 44.95 -21.01
C LYS A 429 -11.06 43.88 -20.02
N LYS A 430 -9.80 43.46 -20.13
CA LYS A 430 -9.21 42.42 -19.26
C LYS A 430 -9.05 42.87 -17.81
N LEU A 431 -8.85 44.17 -17.59
CA LEU A 431 -8.54 44.76 -16.29
C LEU A 431 -9.71 45.48 -15.62
N ALA A 432 -10.87 45.61 -16.27
CA ALA A 432 -12.11 46.09 -15.67
C ALA A 432 -12.43 45.46 -14.28
N PRO A 433 -12.27 44.14 -14.03
CA PRO A 433 -12.46 43.56 -12.70
C PRO A 433 -11.31 43.81 -11.71
N CYS A 434 -10.20 44.42 -12.12
CA CYS A 434 -9.03 44.65 -11.26
C CYS A 434 -9.08 46.00 -10.51
N GLY A 435 -9.70 47.03 -11.07
CA GLY A 435 -9.82 48.36 -10.46
C GLY A 435 -9.45 49.52 -11.39
N PRO A 436 -9.37 50.76 -10.86
CA PRO A 436 -9.16 51.97 -11.66
C PRO A 436 -7.75 52.05 -12.26
N ILE A 437 -7.69 52.32 -13.57
CA ILE A 437 -6.45 52.56 -14.32
C ILE A 437 -6.40 54.03 -14.75
N LEU A 438 -5.36 54.74 -14.34
CA LEU A 438 -5.19 56.17 -14.64
C LEU A 438 -4.52 56.39 -16.01
N HIS A 439 -3.54 55.57 -16.39
CA HIS A 439 -2.82 55.76 -17.65
C HIS A 439 -2.32 54.45 -18.27
N ILE A 440 -2.34 54.38 -19.61
CA ILE A 440 -1.75 53.32 -20.41
C ILE A 440 -0.88 53.95 -21.51
N GLY A 441 0.44 53.93 -21.32
CA GLY A 441 1.43 54.37 -22.31
C GLY A 441 1.94 53.21 -23.15
N LEU A 442 1.96 53.36 -24.48
CA LEU A 442 2.54 52.38 -25.42
C LEU A 442 3.84 52.92 -26.00
N ASP A 443 4.93 52.20 -25.75
CA ASP A 443 6.32 52.58 -26.02
C ASP A 443 6.86 51.77 -27.20
N SER A 444 7.09 52.46 -28.33
CA SER A 444 7.68 51.90 -29.55
C SER A 444 9.21 51.99 -29.58
N VAL A 445 9.87 52.40 -28.50
CA VAL A 445 11.34 52.49 -28.45
C VAL A 445 11.95 51.10 -28.23
N GLY A 446 12.23 50.42 -29.35
CA GLY A 446 12.87 49.10 -29.41
C GLY A 446 11.88 47.97 -29.70
N THR A 447 12.39 46.83 -30.17
CA THR A 447 11.61 45.70 -30.71
C THR A 447 10.69 44.96 -29.71
N ASN A 448 10.74 45.31 -28.42
CA ASN A 448 10.20 44.50 -27.31
C ASN A 448 8.72 44.74 -26.95
N GLY A 449 7.97 45.53 -27.72
CA GLY A 449 6.51 45.67 -27.58
C GLY A 449 6.06 46.08 -26.18
N LEU A 450 6.49 47.25 -25.72
CA LEU A 450 6.41 47.65 -24.32
C LEU A 450 5.14 48.45 -24.01
N VAL A 451 4.44 48.07 -22.93
CA VAL A 451 3.26 48.79 -22.42
C VAL A 451 3.45 49.10 -20.94
N TYR A 452 3.10 50.31 -20.54
CA TYR A 452 3.27 50.82 -19.18
C TYR A 452 1.91 51.25 -18.63
N ILE A 453 1.50 50.68 -17.49
CA ILE A 453 0.21 50.97 -16.85
C ILE A 453 0.45 51.67 -15.51
N LYS A 454 -0.28 52.77 -15.26
CA LYS A 454 -0.39 53.42 -13.94
C LYS A 454 -1.79 53.17 -13.39
N CYS A 455 -1.86 52.54 -12.22
CA CYS A 455 -3.11 52.23 -11.52
C CYS A 455 -3.49 53.36 -10.56
N GLY A 456 -4.73 53.38 -10.07
CA GLY A 456 -5.15 54.32 -9.03
C GLY A 456 -4.49 54.10 -7.67
N ASP A 457 -4.03 52.88 -7.41
CA ASP A 457 -3.43 52.46 -6.14
C ASP A 457 -2.53 51.21 -6.32
N PRO A 458 -1.62 50.91 -5.36
CA PRO A 458 -0.77 49.72 -5.44
C PRO A 458 -1.51 48.39 -5.41
N GLU A 459 -2.64 48.26 -4.72
CA GLU A 459 -3.38 46.98 -4.64
C GLU A 459 -4.03 46.63 -5.98
N THR A 460 -4.58 47.62 -6.67
CA THR A 460 -5.01 47.51 -8.08
C THR A 460 -3.83 47.08 -8.95
N ALA A 461 -2.63 47.66 -8.79
CA ALA A 461 -1.45 47.21 -9.52
C ALA A 461 -1.06 45.76 -9.20
N GLY A 462 -1.26 45.30 -7.96
CA GLY A 462 -1.15 43.88 -7.60
C GLY A 462 -2.14 43.00 -8.36
N ARG A 463 -3.43 43.36 -8.38
CA ARG A 463 -4.47 42.62 -9.11
C ARG A 463 -4.24 42.62 -10.63
N VAL A 464 -3.83 43.76 -11.20
CA VAL A 464 -3.44 43.90 -12.61
C VAL A 464 -2.21 43.04 -12.94
N PHE A 465 -1.22 42.97 -12.05
CA PHE A 465 -0.06 42.09 -12.21
C PHE A 465 -0.50 40.63 -12.35
N HIS A 466 -1.37 40.13 -11.47
CA HIS A 466 -1.86 38.75 -11.53
C HIS A 466 -2.75 38.47 -12.76
N SER A 467 -3.53 39.44 -13.23
CA SER A 467 -4.38 39.30 -14.43
C SER A 467 -3.60 39.30 -15.76
N ILE A 468 -2.30 39.63 -15.77
CA ILE A 468 -1.48 39.75 -17.00
C ILE A 468 -0.19 38.91 -16.96
N HIS A 469 0.45 38.74 -15.80
CA HIS A 469 1.74 38.07 -15.72
C HIS A 469 1.65 36.60 -16.15
N ALA A 470 2.55 36.20 -17.07
CA ALA A 470 2.59 34.87 -17.67
C ALA A 470 1.32 34.46 -18.46
N ASN A 471 0.49 35.42 -18.86
CA ASN A 471 -0.58 35.19 -19.83
C ASN A 471 -0.09 35.36 -21.27
N TYR A 472 -0.78 34.70 -22.21
CA TYR A 472 -0.53 34.82 -23.64
C TYR A 472 -1.46 35.86 -24.28
N PHE A 473 -0.89 36.72 -25.13
CA PHE A 473 -1.63 37.69 -25.96
C PHE A 473 -1.01 37.80 -27.36
N ASP A 474 -1.82 37.76 -28.42
CA ASP A 474 -1.34 37.82 -29.83
C ASP A 474 -0.20 36.83 -30.13
N GLY A 475 -0.31 35.60 -29.60
CA GLY A 475 0.69 34.53 -29.71
C GLY A 475 1.89 34.65 -28.76
N ARG A 476 1.96 35.69 -27.91
CA ARG A 476 3.16 36.08 -27.16
C ARG A 476 2.97 35.93 -25.65
N LEU A 477 3.93 35.30 -24.98
CA LEU A 477 3.96 35.25 -23.51
C LEU A 477 4.33 36.63 -22.95
N LEU A 478 3.46 37.18 -22.12
CA LEU A 478 3.64 38.47 -21.46
C LEU A 478 4.42 38.34 -20.15
N THR A 479 5.35 39.26 -19.93
CA THR A 479 6.06 39.37 -18.63
C THR A 479 5.92 40.76 -18.04
N VAL A 480 5.41 40.82 -16.81
CA VAL A 480 5.16 42.06 -16.06
C VAL A 480 6.23 42.24 -14.99
N LYS A 481 6.72 43.47 -14.80
CA LYS A 481 7.48 43.90 -13.62
C LYS A 481 6.93 45.23 -13.10
N PHE A 482 7.03 45.47 -11.79
CA PHE A 482 6.76 46.78 -11.20
C PHE A 482 7.80 47.83 -11.61
N LEU A 483 7.40 49.10 -11.58
CA LEU A 483 8.20 50.28 -11.92
C LEU A 483 7.97 51.38 -10.87
N ARG A 484 9.00 52.12 -10.48
CA ARG A 484 8.87 53.30 -9.59
C ARG A 484 8.18 54.45 -10.32
N ASP A 485 7.26 55.16 -9.67
CA ASP A 485 6.46 56.20 -10.33
C ASP A 485 7.31 57.29 -10.98
N ASN A 486 8.40 57.72 -10.32
CA ASN A 486 9.34 58.68 -10.91
C ASN A 486 9.88 58.22 -12.29
N LYS A 487 10.14 56.92 -12.49
CA LYS A 487 10.55 56.39 -13.82
C LYS A 487 9.38 56.30 -14.81
N TYR A 488 8.13 56.24 -14.33
CA TYR A 488 6.94 56.32 -15.17
C TYR A 488 6.73 57.77 -15.66
N CYS A 489 6.65 58.73 -14.73
CA CYS A 489 6.44 60.15 -15.06
C CYS A 489 7.60 60.78 -15.86
N LEU A 490 8.84 60.30 -15.71
CA LEU A 490 9.96 60.72 -16.59
C LEU A 490 9.80 60.28 -18.05
N ARG A 491 8.99 59.25 -18.33
CA ARG A 491 8.71 58.74 -19.69
C ARG A 491 7.36 59.21 -20.23
N PHE A 492 6.39 59.42 -19.35
CA PHE A 492 5.04 59.89 -19.66
C PHE A 492 4.69 61.05 -18.71
N PRO A 493 5.18 62.29 -18.95
CA PRO A 493 4.94 63.44 -18.08
C PRO A 493 3.45 63.76 -17.88
N GLU A 494 2.62 63.47 -18.88
CA GLU A 494 1.16 63.58 -18.83
C GLU A 494 0.52 62.74 -17.70
N ALA A 495 1.13 61.61 -17.32
CA ALA A 495 0.63 60.74 -16.26
C ALA A 495 0.88 61.28 -14.84
N HIS A 496 1.45 62.47 -14.68
CA HIS A 496 1.64 63.11 -13.37
C HIS A 496 0.39 63.89 -12.89
N SER A 497 -0.41 64.42 -13.82
CA SER A 497 -1.61 65.21 -13.50
C SER A 497 -2.92 64.42 -13.57
N ILE A 498 -2.93 63.26 -14.24
CA ILE A 498 -4.13 62.42 -14.42
C ILE A 498 -4.52 61.75 -13.08
N LYS A 499 -5.76 62.03 -12.64
CA LYS A 499 -6.40 61.41 -11.47
C LYS A 499 -7.76 60.78 -11.76
N GLN A 500 -8.22 60.86 -13.01
CA GLN A 500 -9.45 60.21 -13.47
C GLN A 500 -9.09 58.85 -14.10
N PRO A 501 -9.90 57.80 -13.90
CA PRO A 501 -9.69 56.52 -14.57
C PRO A 501 -10.09 56.58 -16.04
N LEU A 502 -9.35 55.87 -16.89
CA LEU A 502 -9.68 55.66 -18.31
C LEU A 502 -10.94 54.81 -18.46
N GLN A 503 -11.79 55.16 -19.43
CA GLN A 503 -12.93 54.35 -19.83
C GLN A 503 -12.62 53.52 -21.08
N ILE A 504 -13.42 52.49 -21.34
CA ILE A 504 -13.33 51.70 -22.59
C ILE A 504 -13.82 52.53 -23.78
N GLU A 505 -14.83 53.37 -23.55
CA GLU A 505 -15.47 54.28 -24.51
C GLU A 505 -14.48 55.25 -25.17
N ASP A 506 -13.44 55.68 -24.44
CA ASP A 506 -12.36 56.55 -24.94
C ASP A 506 -11.57 55.94 -26.12
N PHE A 507 -11.68 54.62 -26.33
CA PHE A 507 -10.85 53.85 -27.26
C PHE A 507 -11.62 53.05 -28.31
N GLU A 508 -12.91 53.33 -28.53
CA GLU A 508 -13.70 52.72 -29.62
C GLU A 508 -13.25 53.15 -31.04
#